data_AF-A0A1Q7GUU8-F1
#
_entry.id   AF-A0A1Q7GUU8-F1
#
_cell.length_a   1.000
_cell.length_b   1.000
_cell.length_c   1.000
_cell.angle_alpha   90.00
_cell.angle_beta   90.00
_cell.angle_gamma   90.00
#
_symmetry.space_group_name_H-M   'P 1'
#
loop_
_entity.id
_entity.type
_entity.pdbx_description
1 polymer ?
#
loop_
_entity_poly.entity_id
_entity_poly.type
_entity_poly.pdbx_seq_one_letter_code
_entity_poly.pdbx_strand_id
1 'polypeptide(L)' 'MKLWIRIRLGTEDRAMLAKLKQSTGRTESELVRRGLQLVAEEHGKRGSALNLAGRSAGRFKKGSKHLSTNRKQLDGFGE' A
#
# COMPACT_ATOMS: atom_id res chain seq x y z
N MET A 1 17.20 -17.82 -6.45
CA MET A 1 16.68 -18.88 -7.34
C MET A 1 15.77 -18.25 -8.39
N LYS A 2 15.86 -18.62 -9.67
CA LYS A 2 14.92 -18.15 -10.71
C LYS A 2 13.71 -19.09 -10.72
N LEU A 3 12.54 -18.56 -10.37
CA LEU A 3 11.26 -19.28 -10.47
C LEU A 3 10.67 -19.05 -11.85
N TRP A 4 10.14 -20.10 -12.47
CA TRP A 4 9.48 -20.03 -13.76
C TRP A 4 7.97 -20.24 -13.61
N ILE A 5 7.19 -19.38 -14.26
CA ILE A 5 5.72 -19.41 -14.20
C ILE A 5 5.22 -19.55 -15.64
N ARG A 6 4.35 -20.54 -15.87
CA ARG A 6 3.59 -20.67 -17.13
C ARG A 6 2.25 -19.98 -16.98
N ILE A 7 1.95 -19.05 -17.87
CA ILE A 7 0.69 -18.29 -17.87
C ILE A 7 -0.04 -18.55 -19.18
N ARG A 8 -1.35 -18.81 -19.11
CA ARG A 8 -2.22 -18.86 -20.29
C ARG A 8 -2.76 -17.47 -20.55
N LEU A 9 -2.56 -16.98 -21.77
CA LEU A 9 -3.06 -15.68 -22.23
C LEU A 9 -4.15 -15.89 -23.26
N GLY A 10 -5.23 -15.12 -23.14
CA GLY A 10 -6.27 -15.04 -24.17
C GLY A 10 -5.75 -14.41 -25.46
N THR A 11 -6.58 -14.44 -26.51
CA THR A 11 -6.27 -13.78 -27.79
C THR A 11 -6.10 -12.27 -27.63
N GLU A 12 -6.96 -11.64 -26.82
CA GLU A 12 -6.91 -10.20 -26.53
C GLU A 12 -5.65 -9.81 -25.75
N ASP A 13 -5.30 -10.57 -24.72
CA ASP A 13 -4.10 -10.33 -23.90
C ASP A 13 -2.83 -10.42 -24.75
N ARG A 14 -2.76 -11.39 -25.67
CA ARG A 14 -1.65 -11.52 -26.61
C ARG A 14 -1.54 -10.32 -27.54
N ALA A 15 -2.67 -9.84 -28.06
CA ALA A 15 -2.69 -8.65 -28.90
C ALA A 15 -2.22 -7.40 -28.13
N MET A 16 -2.61 -7.28 -26.85
CA MET A 16 -2.15 -6.21 -25.98
C MET A 16 -0.64 -6.29 -25.71
N LEU A 17 -0.12 -7.49 -25.41
CA LEU A 17 1.30 -7.70 -25.16
C LEU A 17 2.14 -7.38 -26.41
N ALA A 18 1.67 -7.76 -27.61
CA ALA A 18 2.31 -7.42 -28.87
C ALA A 18 2.36 -5.90 -29.11
N LYS A 19 1.25 -5.19 -28.87
CA LYS A 19 1.22 -3.72 -28.95
C LYS A 19 2.20 -3.07 -27.99
N LEU A 20 2.23 -3.53 -26.73
CA LEU A 20 3.15 -3.02 -25.70
C LEU A 20 4.61 -3.26 -26.07
N LYS A 21 4.92 -4.43 -26.65
CA LYS A 21 6.27 -4.73 -27.16
C LYS A 21 6.66 -3.77 -28.28
N GLN A 22 5.77 -3.51 -29.23
CA GLN A 22 6.03 -2.60 -30.35
C GLN A 22 6.22 -1.15 -29.89
N SER A 23 5.41 -0.68 -28.95
CA SER A 23 5.46 0.72 -28.50
C SER A 23 6.63 1.00 -27.54
N THR A 24 7.06 0.02 -26.75
CA THR A 24 8.09 0.22 -25.71
C THR A 24 9.45 -0.32 -26.09
N GLY A 25 9.54 -1.19 -27.11
CA GLY A 25 10.77 -1.90 -27.49
C GLY A 25 11.25 -2.93 -26.45
N ARG A 26 10.45 -3.25 -25.43
CA ARG A 26 10.84 -4.13 -24.32
C ARG A 26 10.48 -5.59 -24.59
N THR A 27 11.17 -6.48 -23.89
CA THR A 27 10.85 -7.90 -23.92
C THR A 27 9.58 -8.21 -23.13
N GLU A 28 8.89 -9.30 -23.47
CA GLU A 28 7.67 -9.74 -22.77
C GLU A 28 7.92 -9.94 -21.27
N SER A 29 9.07 -10.53 -20.91
CA SER A 29 9.49 -10.74 -19.52
C SER A 29 9.69 -9.43 -18.74
N GLU A 30 10.13 -8.36 -19.39
CA GLU A 30 10.27 -7.04 -18.76
C GLU A 30 8.92 -6.37 -18.59
N LEU A 31 8.04 -6.49 -19.58
CA LEU A 31 6.68 -5.97 -19.52
C LEU A 31 5.88 -6.63 -18.40
N VAL A 32 5.94 -7.96 -18.29
CA VAL A 32 5.27 -8.70 -17.21
C VAL A 32 5.84 -8.34 -15.85
N ARG A 33 7.18 -8.26 -15.70
CA ARG A 33 7.80 -7.84 -14.43
C ARG A 33 7.38 -6.44 -14.01
N ARG A 34 7.32 -5.50 -14.95
CA ARG A 34 6.90 -4.13 -14.65
C ARG A 34 5.41 -4.05 -14.34
N GLY A 35 4.58 -4.81 -15.05
CA GLY A 35 3.15 -4.94 -14.74
C GLY A 35 2.92 -5.43 -13.31
N LEU A 36 3.63 -6.50 -12.90
CA LEU A 36 3.55 -7.01 -11.53
C LEU A 36 3.98 -5.99 -10.48
N GLN A 37 5.03 -5.20 -10.76
CA GLN A 37 5.46 -4.12 -9.86
C GLN A 37 4.39 -3.04 -9.73
N LEU A 38 3.78 -2.61 -10.83
CA LEU A 38 2.72 -1.60 -10.81
C LEU A 38 1.50 -2.07 -10.00
N VAL A 39 1.07 -3.32 -10.21
CA VAL A 39 -0.04 -3.92 -9.44
C VAL A 39 0.33 -4.04 -7.96
N ALA A 40 1.57 -4.41 -7.64
CA ALA A 40 2.06 -4.46 -6.26
C ALA A 40 2.11 -3.08 -5.61
N GLU A 41 2.46 -2.02 -6.34
CA GLU A 41 2.44 -0.65 -5.83
C GLU A 41 1.01 -0.13 -5.63
N GLU A 42 0.08 -0.51 -6.51
CA GLU A 42 -1.33 -0.15 -6.43
C GLU A 42 -1.99 -0.79 -5.20
N HIS A 43 -1.77 -2.09 -4.99
CA HIS A 43 -2.41 -2.83 -3.89
C HIS A 43 -1.60 -2.89 -2.60
N GLY A 44 -0.27 -2.73 -2.67
CA GLY A 44 0.62 -2.65 -1.50
C GLY A 44 0.43 -1.36 -0.70
N LYS A 45 -0.23 -0.36 -1.27
CA LYS A 45 -0.67 0.87 -0.60
C LYS A 45 -2.02 0.75 0.11
N ARG A 46 -2.49 -0.46 0.46
CA ARG A 46 -3.42 -0.61 1.59
C ARG A 46 -2.68 -0.25 2.87
N GLY A 47 -2.48 1.05 3.07
CA GLY A 47 -1.94 1.59 4.30
C GLY A 47 -2.84 1.12 5.43
N SER A 48 -2.26 0.35 6.35
CA SER A 48 -2.92 0.12 7.63
C SER A 48 -3.30 1.50 8.21
N ALA A 49 -4.37 1.57 9.02
CA ALA A 49 -4.77 2.83 9.66
C ALA A 49 -3.60 3.54 10.39
N LEU A 50 -2.55 2.78 10.77
CA LEU A 50 -1.29 3.28 11.32
C LEU A 50 -0.45 4.07 10.30
N ASN A 51 -0.38 3.63 9.05
CA ASN A 51 0.32 4.37 7.98
C ASN A 51 -0.40 5.67 7.62
N LEU A 52 -1.75 5.68 7.66
CA LEU A 52 -2.54 6.90 7.45
C LEU A 52 -2.34 7.91 8.60
N ALA A 53 -2.26 7.42 9.84
CA ALA A 53 -2.02 8.27 11.01
C ALA A 53 -0.59 8.86 11.05
N GLY A 54 0.35 8.36 10.25
CA GLY A 54 1.71 8.91 10.12
C GLY A 54 2.40 9.08 11.48
N ARG A 55 3.11 10.21 11.69
CA ARG A 55 3.75 10.55 12.98
C ARG A 55 2.76 10.74 14.14
N SER A 56 1.46 10.72 13.88
CA SER A 56 0.39 10.77 14.89
C SER A 56 0.03 9.40 15.44
N ALA A 57 0.40 8.32 14.74
CA ALA A 57 0.24 6.96 15.22
C ALA A 57 1.06 6.77 16.51
N GLY A 58 0.37 6.63 17.62
CA GLY A 58 0.98 6.38 18.92
C GLY A 58 1.31 7.60 19.77
N ARG A 59 0.95 8.83 19.35
CA ARG A 59 0.99 10.01 20.24
C ARG A 59 0.14 9.85 21.52
N PHE A 60 -0.86 8.98 21.47
CA PHE A 60 -1.73 8.65 22.59
C PHE A 60 -1.50 7.24 23.19
N LYS A 61 -0.34 6.60 22.92
CA LYS A 61 -0.01 5.28 23.51
C LYS A 61 -0.02 5.27 25.05
N LYS A 62 0.10 6.45 25.66
CA LYS A 62 0.06 6.69 27.11
C LYS A 62 -0.99 7.75 27.45
N GLY A 63 -2.18 7.68 26.83
CA GLY A 63 -3.33 8.44 27.34
C GLY A 63 -3.51 8.10 28.81
N SER A 64 -3.55 9.11 29.68
CA SER A 64 -3.88 8.90 31.09
C SER A 64 -5.18 8.10 31.15
N LYS A 65 -5.14 6.94 31.82
CA LYS A 65 -6.24 5.96 31.85
C LYS A 65 -7.55 6.53 32.43
N HIS A 66 -7.53 7.77 32.94
CA HIS A 66 -8.54 8.31 33.84
C HIS A 66 -8.82 9.81 33.66
N LEU A 67 -8.92 10.35 32.43
CA LEU A 67 -9.48 11.69 32.26
C LEU A 67 -10.96 11.76 32.71
N SER A 68 -11.71 10.67 32.51
CA SER A 68 -13.10 10.55 32.97
C SER A 68 -13.23 10.18 34.45
N THR A 69 -12.17 9.70 35.10
CA THR A 69 -12.22 9.10 36.44
C THR A 69 -11.39 9.86 37.49
N ASN A 70 -10.49 10.76 37.08
CA ASN A 70 -9.63 11.52 37.98
C ASN A 70 -9.94 13.03 37.91
N ARG A 71 -10.94 13.45 38.69
CA ARG A 71 -11.44 14.83 38.77
C ARG A 71 -10.37 15.88 39.09
N LYS A 72 -9.28 15.48 39.77
CA LYS A 72 -8.12 16.34 40.06
C LYS A 72 -7.43 16.91 38.82
N GLN A 73 -7.62 16.31 37.65
CA GLN A 73 -7.04 16.81 36.39
C GLN A 73 -7.81 18.01 35.81
N LEU A 74 -8.96 18.36 36.39
CA LEU A 74 -9.79 19.50 36.02
C LEU A 74 -9.67 20.67 37.02
N ASP A 75 -8.89 20.53 38.08
CA ASP A 75 -8.67 21.62 39.03
C ASP A 75 -7.92 22.77 38.34
N GLY A 76 -8.50 23.97 38.37
CA GLY A 76 -7.99 25.17 37.70
C GLY A 76 -8.37 25.33 36.22
N PHE A 77 -9.25 24.49 35.68
CA PHE A 77 -9.71 24.63 34.30
C PHE A 77 -10.84 25.67 34.20
N GLY A 78 -10.55 26.85 33.67
CA GLY A 78 -11.53 27.92 33.44
C GLY A 78 -11.48 29.10 34.42
N GLU A 79 -10.39 29.26 35.17
CA GLU A 79 -10.02 30.56 35.76
C GLU A 79 -9.34 31.49 34.73
#